data_AF-A0AAD5XA53-F1
#
_entry.id   AF-A0AAD5XA53-F1
#
_cell.length_a   1.000
_cell.length_b   1.000
_cell.length_c   1.000
_cell.angle_alpha   90.00
_cell.angle_beta   90.00
_cell.angle_gamma   90.00
#
_symmetry.space_group_name_H-M   'P 1'
#
loop_
_entity.id
_entity.type
_entity.pdbx_description
1 polymer ?
#
loop_
_entity_poly.entity_id
_entity_poly.type
_entity_poly.pdbx_seq_one_letter_code
_entity_poly.pdbx_strand_id
1 'polypeptide(L)'
;MTPCGENVAQSKEKAEISGPSVSAPKKGKMTTGTYDIVEILGETLYGKGNVPVSTASVVASKPYIALYFSASWCPPCRVFTPKLIEFYGIKSSEVEVVLISHDHESTAHDEYFAKMPWLHLPYEQRDRKTQLVQLFKVKGIPSLRLLRSDGSGIQAHDARSLIEKDVQGNHFPYNPKTIRSALADASLYGTSTNKNELTGKTIAIYFESPNPESTAVQTALLEAYNDAKSTGHADDFEVLLVSWAKTKEEYEAHVAAFPYVKVDFDEKFTTAFHLSNLYNVHYNTTHIIVLNPERELINNDAGTAVKKVFQVFLFSSNLKYYLQGSKYPFNALKVVDLSESQISNNFSLYQKASLLAITKTPTAASHAHSVLTLLAEKYSPTPATAPVCTDEFCDPDLTKTPEPDIIFFTATNDGNEDGLIAYLRKQVGLPDEAEAEVEVILYDWFNGRVVYRFDGEFGVDGVSQFVDDFKSGNLVKKV
;
A
#
# COMPACT_ATOMS: atom_id res chain seq x y z
N MET A 1 -2.18 63.01 -67.91
CA MET A 1 -2.64 62.04 -68.93
C MET A 1 -2.33 60.65 -68.41
N THR A 2 -3.36 59.94 -67.93
CA THR A 2 -3.48 58.48 -68.08
C THR A 2 -4.54 58.30 -69.19
N PRO A 3 -4.56 57.20 -69.96
CA PRO A 3 -5.32 56.05 -69.48
C PRO A 3 -4.94 54.64 -70.01
N CYS A 4 -5.45 53.63 -69.28
CA CYS A 4 -5.96 52.30 -69.70
C CYS A 4 -4.99 51.28 -70.31
N GLY A 5 -5.03 49.97 -70.02
CA GLY A 5 -6.08 49.01 -69.62
C GLY A 5 -5.75 47.72 -70.41
N GLU A 6 -5.84 46.47 -69.94
CA GLU A 6 -6.99 45.64 -69.55
C GLU A 6 -6.41 44.32 -68.96
N ASN A 7 -6.86 43.79 -67.81
CA ASN A 7 -8.02 42.91 -67.56
C ASN A 7 -8.03 41.56 -68.31
N VAL A 8 -7.93 40.43 -67.58
CA VAL A 8 -9.03 39.49 -67.22
C VAL A 8 -8.45 38.15 -66.70
N ALA A 9 -9.15 37.62 -65.70
CA ALA A 9 -8.93 36.43 -64.87
C ALA A 9 -8.98 35.06 -65.56
N GLN A 10 -8.41 34.05 -64.87
CA GLN A 10 -8.85 32.64 -64.67
C GLN A 10 -7.66 31.84 -64.09
N SER A 11 -7.74 30.84 -63.19
CA SER A 11 -8.84 30.13 -62.53
C SER A 11 -8.26 29.05 -61.58
N LYS A 12 -9.01 28.69 -60.52
CA LYS A 12 -9.06 27.39 -59.79
C LYS A 12 -7.80 26.99 -58.98
N GLU A 13 -7.86 26.43 -57.78
CA GLU A 13 -8.86 25.57 -57.14
C GLU A 13 -8.66 25.59 -55.61
N LYS A 14 -9.77 25.56 -54.87
CA LYS A 14 -9.81 25.52 -53.41
C LYS A 14 -9.89 24.04 -53.02
N ALA A 15 -8.87 23.50 -52.35
CA ALA A 15 -8.93 22.17 -51.75
C ALA A 15 -8.91 22.32 -50.22
N GLU A 16 -10.10 22.28 -49.62
CA GLU A 16 -10.28 21.93 -48.21
C GLU A 16 -9.85 20.46 -48.04
N ILE A 17 -8.72 20.23 -47.38
CA ILE A 17 -8.41 18.92 -46.81
C ILE A 17 -8.86 18.99 -45.36
N SER A 18 -10.05 18.45 -45.12
CA SER A 18 -10.54 18.09 -43.80
C SER A 18 -9.58 17.07 -43.16
N GLY A 19 -8.71 17.54 -42.27
CA GLY A 19 -7.96 16.65 -41.39
C GLY A 19 -8.92 15.92 -40.46
N PRO A 20 -8.73 14.62 -40.16
CA PRO A 20 -9.54 13.93 -39.20
C PRO A 20 -9.37 14.61 -37.84
N SER A 21 -10.48 15.10 -37.28
CA SER A 21 -10.55 15.62 -35.93
C SER A 21 -10.10 14.52 -34.97
N VAL A 22 -8.95 14.71 -34.32
CA VAL A 22 -8.53 13.88 -33.20
C VAL A 22 -9.49 14.15 -32.06
N SER A 23 -10.48 13.28 -31.90
CA SER A 23 -11.41 13.29 -30.77
C SER A 23 -10.62 13.03 -29.49
N ALA A 24 -10.81 13.88 -28.48
CA ALA A 24 -10.33 13.64 -27.13
C ALA A 24 -10.73 12.23 -26.65
N PRO A 25 -9.85 11.49 -25.96
CA PRO A 25 -10.16 10.16 -25.49
C PRO A 25 -11.35 10.21 -24.52
N LYS A 26 -12.39 9.44 -24.84
CA LYS A 26 -13.56 9.25 -23.99
C LYS A 26 -13.08 8.60 -22.69
N LYS A 27 -13.40 9.21 -21.54
CA LYS A 27 -13.17 8.64 -20.20
C LYS A 27 -13.89 7.30 -20.09
N GLY A 28 -13.16 6.22 -20.33
CA GLY A 28 -13.57 4.86 -20.02
C GLY A 28 -13.44 4.62 -18.52
N LYS A 29 -14.45 4.00 -17.93
CA LYS A 29 -14.46 3.59 -16.52
C LYS A 29 -13.43 2.46 -16.36
N MET A 30 -12.26 2.75 -15.77
CA MET A 30 -11.25 1.75 -15.43
C MET A 30 -11.87 0.71 -14.51
N THR A 31 -11.96 -0.54 -14.99
CA THR A 31 -12.29 -1.70 -14.16
C THR A 31 -11.05 -2.10 -13.36
N THR A 32 -11.25 -2.38 -12.08
CA THR A 32 -10.22 -2.74 -11.10
C THR A 32 -9.26 -3.82 -11.59
N GLY A 33 -7.95 -3.52 -11.64
CA GLY A 33 -6.89 -4.54 -11.63
C GLY A 33 -6.04 -4.70 -12.90
N THR A 34 -6.28 -3.93 -13.97
CA THR A 34 -5.44 -3.98 -15.18
C THR A 34 -4.75 -2.64 -15.46
N TYR A 35 -3.47 -2.67 -15.82
CA TYR A 35 -2.68 -1.50 -16.21
C TYR A 35 -2.38 -1.55 -17.71
N ASP A 36 -2.76 -0.50 -18.44
CA ASP A 36 -2.19 -0.27 -19.77
C ASP A 36 -0.80 0.36 -19.60
N ILE A 37 0.25 -0.44 -19.81
CA ILE A 37 1.64 0.00 -19.60
C ILE A 37 2.03 1.11 -20.59
N VAL A 38 1.52 1.05 -21.82
CA VAL A 38 1.79 2.08 -22.83
C VAL A 38 1.10 3.37 -22.43
N GLU A 39 -0.14 3.29 -21.93
CA GLU A 39 -0.86 4.46 -21.44
C GLU A 39 -0.12 5.14 -20.29
N ILE A 40 0.42 4.40 -19.32
CA ILE A 40 1.07 4.98 -18.13
C ILE A 40 2.51 5.43 -18.38
N LEU A 41 3.28 4.78 -19.27
CA LEU A 41 4.67 5.17 -19.58
C LEU A 41 4.78 6.10 -20.80
N GLY A 42 3.75 6.16 -21.63
CA GLY A 42 3.76 6.85 -22.92
C GLY A 42 4.28 5.94 -24.04
N GLU A 43 4.15 6.42 -25.28
CA GLU A 43 4.47 5.64 -26.49
C GLU A 43 5.97 5.34 -26.67
N THR A 44 6.84 6.15 -26.06
CA THR A 44 8.28 6.11 -26.28
C THR A 44 9.05 6.24 -24.98
N LEU A 45 9.95 5.28 -24.76
CA LEU A 45 11.00 5.29 -23.75
C LEU A 45 12.35 5.54 -24.42
N TYR A 46 13.37 5.82 -23.62
CA TYR A 46 14.70 6.14 -24.14
C TYR A 46 15.76 5.23 -23.53
N GLY A 47 16.63 4.71 -24.37
CA GLY A 47 17.79 3.92 -23.98
C GLY A 47 19.06 4.76 -23.93
N LYS A 48 20.20 4.09 -23.71
CA LYS A 48 21.51 4.73 -23.65
C LYS A 48 21.77 5.59 -24.90
N GLY A 49 22.22 6.83 -24.67
CA GLY A 49 22.44 7.82 -25.73
C GLY A 49 21.15 8.50 -26.24
N ASN A 50 20.08 8.49 -25.44
CA ASN A 50 18.76 9.01 -25.82
C ASN A 50 18.21 8.39 -27.11
N VAL A 51 18.42 7.08 -27.30
CA VAL A 51 17.84 6.34 -28.41
C VAL A 51 16.37 6.05 -28.10
N PRO A 52 15.41 6.51 -28.92
CA PRO A 52 13.99 6.25 -28.69
C PRO A 52 13.67 4.76 -28.93
N VAL A 53 12.85 4.19 -28.05
CA VAL A 53 12.37 2.80 -28.08
C VAL A 53 10.86 2.81 -27.89
N SER A 54 10.12 2.10 -28.74
CA SER A 54 8.67 1.97 -28.58
C SER A 54 8.33 1.19 -27.32
N THR A 55 7.51 1.78 -26.44
CA THR A 55 7.04 1.13 -25.21
C THR A 55 6.28 -0.15 -25.54
N ALA A 56 5.44 -0.14 -26.58
CA ALA A 56 4.69 -1.32 -27.01
C ALA A 56 5.62 -2.48 -27.41
N SER A 57 6.73 -2.20 -28.10
CA SER A 57 7.71 -3.24 -28.45
C SER A 57 8.43 -3.82 -27.23
N VAL A 58 8.69 -3.00 -26.21
CA VAL A 58 9.27 -3.46 -24.94
C VAL A 58 8.29 -4.37 -24.21
N VAL A 59 7.04 -3.92 -24.05
CA VAL A 59 5.97 -4.69 -23.40
C VAL A 59 5.72 -6.03 -24.11
N ALA A 60 5.77 -6.05 -25.44
CA ALA A 60 5.60 -7.29 -26.20
C ALA A 60 6.79 -8.26 -26.11
N SER A 61 7.99 -7.77 -25.77
CA SER A 61 9.23 -8.58 -25.78
C SER A 61 9.70 -9.03 -24.39
N LYS A 62 9.10 -8.51 -23.31
CA LYS A 62 9.49 -8.79 -21.93
C LYS A 62 8.28 -9.22 -21.12
N PRO A 63 8.33 -10.32 -20.36
CA PRO A 63 7.22 -10.70 -19.50
C PRO A 63 7.01 -9.71 -18.34
N TYR A 64 8.05 -8.98 -17.91
CA TYR A 64 7.97 -8.04 -16.80
C TYR A 64 8.58 -6.67 -17.11
N ILE A 65 8.01 -5.63 -16.50
CA ILE A 65 8.51 -4.25 -16.54
C ILE A 65 8.75 -3.77 -15.11
N ALA A 66 9.97 -3.35 -14.81
CA ALA A 66 10.36 -2.87 -13.49
C ALA A 66 10.49 -1.33 -13.47
N LEU A 67 9.58 -0.65 -12.79
CA LEU A 67 9.60 0.81 -12.65
C LEU A 67 10.54 1.22 -11.52
N TYR A 68 11.70 1.77 -11.86
CA TYR A 68 12.75 2.12 -10.92
C TYR A 68 12.72 3.62 -10.59
N PHE A 69 12.18 3.96 -9.42
CA PHE A 69 12.14 5.33 -8.91
C PHE A 69 13.43 5.62 -8.14
N SER A 70 14.25 6.52 -8.67
CA SER A 70 15.59 6.78 -8.17
C SER A 70 16.10 8.18 -8.52
N ALA A 71 17.17 8.64 -7.87
CA ALA A 71 17.87 9.89 -8.20
C ALA A 71 19.37 9.80 -7.89
N SER A 72 20.15 10.63 -8.58
CA SER A 72 21.60 10.75 -8.38
C SER A 72 21.97 11.24 -6.98
N TRP A 73 21.21 12.20 -6.45
CA TRP A 73 21.44 12.83 -5.15
C TRP A 73 21.14 11.88 -3.98
N CYS A 74 20.34 10.83 -4.19
CA CYS A 74 19.89 9.89 -3.17
C CYS A 74 20.98 8.87 -2.77
N PRO A 75 21.52 8.92 -1.54
CA PRO A 75 22.56 7.98 -1.10
C PRO A 75 22.16 6.49 -1.13
N PRO A 76 21.00 6.05 -0.59
CA PRO A 76 20.63 4.64 -0.65
C PRO A 76 20.39 4.17 -2.09
N CYS A 77 19.99 5.06 -3.00
CA CYS A 77 19.86 4.76 -4.42
C CYS A 77 21.21 4.42 -5.06
N ARG A 78 22.27 5.18 -4.74
CA ARG A 78 23.63 4.90 -5.23
C ARG A 78 24.18 3.57 -4.70
N VAL A 79 23.74 3.13 -3.53
CA VAL A 79 24.09 1.81 -2.98
C VAL A 79 23.31 0.68 -3.68
N PHE A 80 22.03 0.90 -3.97
CA PHE A 80 21.18 -0.13 -4.59
C PHE A 80 21.40 -0.30 -6.09
N THR A 81 21.68 0.79 -6.82
CA THR A 81 21.81 0.76 -8.30
C THR A 81 22.81 -0.28 -8.81
N PRO A 82 24.02 -0.43 -8.24
CA PRO A 82 24.95 -1.48 -8.66
C PRO A 82 24.38 -2.90 -8.51
N LYS A 83 23.63 -3.18 -7.44
CA LYS A 83 22.96 -4.48 -7.23
C LYS A 83 21.89 -4.72 -8.30
N LEU A 84 21.12 -3.69 -8.64
CA LEU A 84 20.11 -3.78 -9.70
C LEU A 84 20.76 -3.98 -11.08
N ILE A 85 21.93 -3.37 -11.34
CA ILE A 85 22.70 -3.60 -12.58
C ILE A 85 23.15 -5.05 -12.68
N GLU A 86 23.69 -5.63 -11.60
CA GLU A 86 24.11 -7.04 -11.56
C GLU A 86 22.92 -7.97 -11.83
N PHE A 87 21.81 -7.77 -11.10
CA PHE A 87 20.57 -8.50 -11.33
C PHE A 87 20.08 -8.39 -12.78
N TYR A 88 20.06 -7.18 -13.33
CA TYR A 88 19.63 -6.95 -14.71
C TYR A 88 20.55 -7.63 -15.72
N GLY A 89 21.86 -7.67 -15.48
CA GLY A 89 22.80 -8.42 -16.32
C GLY A 89 22.44 -9.89 -16.48
N ILE A 90 21.86 -10.50 -15.42
CA ILE A 90 21.41 -11.90 -15.40
C ILE A 90 19.99 -12.03 -15.97
N LYS A 91 19.10 -11.08 -15.66
CA LYS A 91 17.65 -11.18 -15.90
C LYS A 91 17.10 -10.33 -17.05
N SER A 92 17.96 -9.63 -17.79
CA SER A 92 17.55 -8.72 -18.87
C SER A 92 16.70 -9.36 -19.96
N SER A 93 16.74 -10.68 -20.18
CA SER A 93 15.83 -11.37 -21.11
C SER A 93 14.39 -11.44 -20.60
N GLU A 94 14.19 -11.42 -19.28
CA GLU A 94 12.89 -11.61 -18.62
C GLU A 94 12.28 -10.28 -18.14
N VAL A 95 13.09 -9.24 -17.92
CA VAL A 95 12.60 -7.95 -17.40
C VAL A 95 13.29 -6.78 -18.08
N GLU A 96 12.52 -5.72 -18.39
CA GLU A 96 13.08 -4.41 -18.71
C GLU A 96 12.93 -3.47 -17.52
N VAL A 97 13.96 -2.69 -17.23
CA VAL A 97 13.94 -1.67 -16.17
C VAL A 97 13.70 -0.31 -16.80
N VAL A 98 12.80 0.48 -16.22
CA VAL A 98 12.51 1.85 -16.64
C VAL A 98 12.83 2.80 -15.50
N LEU A 99 13.88 3.60 -15.65
CA LEU A 99 14.22 4.65 -14.70
C LEU A 99 13.16 5.75 -14.73
N ILE A 100 12.56 6.01 -13.58
CA ILE A 100 11.65 7.11 -13.29
C ILE A 100 12.40 8.12 -12.40
N SER A 101 13.18 8.99 -13.04
CA SER A 101 14.13 9.86 -12.33
C SER A 101 13.44 10.87 -11.40
N HIS A 102 14.01 11.01 -10.21
CA HIS A 102 13.70 12.03 -9.21
C HIS A 102 14.73 13.17 -9.20
N ASP A 103 15.66 13.20 -10.15
CA ASP A 103 16.62 14.29 -10.27
C ASP A 103 15.92 15.62 -10.57
N HIS A 104 16.47 16.69 -10.01
CA HIS A 104 15.92 18.04 -10.14
C HIS A 104 16.33 18.73 -11.44
N GLU A 105 17.38 18.23 -12.10
CA GLU A 105 17.93 18.79 -13.33
C GLU A 105 18.15 17.69 -14.37
N SER A 106 18.00 18.01 -15.66
CA SER A 106 18.15 17.05 -16.77
C SER A 106 19.58 16.55 -16.89
N THR A 107 20.56 17.42 -16.66
CA THR A 107 21.99 17.07 -16.65
C THR A 107 22.31 16.01 -15.60
N ALA A 108 21.81 16.18 -14.36
CA ALA A 108 21.98 15.20 -13.29
C ALA A 108 21.29 13.86 -13.61
N HIS A 109 20.12 13.91 -14.27
CA HIS A 109 19.46 12.72 -14.79
C HIS A 109 20.33 12.00 -15.83
N ASP A 110 20.82 12.71 -16.84
CA ASP A 110 21.62 12.15 -17.94
C ASP A 110 22.91 11.50 -17.42
N GLU A 111 23.64 12.18 -16.54
CA GLU A 111 24.87 11.68 -15.93
C GLU A 111 24.64 10.42 -15.07
N TYR A 112 23.50 10.35 -14.39
CA TYR A 112 23.15 9.21 -13.57
C TYR A 112 22.69 8.03 -14.42
N PHE A 113 21.84 8.28 -15.42
CA PHE A 113 21.35 7.27 -16.36
C PHE A 113 22.47 6.71 -17.24
N ALA A 114 23.51 7.48 -17.57
CA ALA A 114 24.67 7.01 -18.35
C ALA A 114 25.36 5.77 -17.75
N LYS A 115 25.17 5.51 -16.44
CA LYS A 115 25.71 4.38 -15.69
C LYS A 115 24.81 3.13 -15.75
N MET A 116 23.61 3.24 -16.34
CA MET A 116 22.58 2.21 -16.32
C MET A 116 22.41 1.53 -17.69
N PRO A 117 22.18 0.21 -17.75
CA PRO A 117 22.08 -0.55 -19.00
C PRO A 117 20.65 -0.73 -19.55
N TRP A 118 19.67 0.00 -19.01
CA TRP A 118 18.24 -0.17 -19.30
C TRP A 118 17.60 1.11 -19.86
N LEU A 119 16.28 1.26 -19.78
CA LEU A 119 15.54 2.41 -20.34
C LEU A 119 15.19 3.47 -19.30
N HIS A 120 14.76 4.64 -19.73
CA HIS A 120 14.20 5.68 -18.87
C HIS A 120 12.96 6.35 -19.47
N LEU A 121 12.14 6.90 -18.59
CA LEU A 121 11.11 7.86 -18.96
C LEU A 121 11.78 9.17 -19.40
N PRO A 122 11.30 9.83 -20.48
CA PRO A 122 11.81 11.14 -20.88
C PRO A 122 11.78 12.12 -19.71
N TYR A 123 12.88 12.82 -19.49
CA TYR A 123 13.03 13.71 -18.34
C TYR A 123 11.98 14.82 -18.32
N GLU A 124 11.60 15.32 -19.49
CA GLU A 124 10.61 16.38 -19.69
C GLU A 124 9.20 15.96 -19.26
N GLN A 125 8.90 14.66 -19.19
CA GLN A 125 7.59 14.14 -18.78
C GLN A 125 7.42 14.13 -17.26
N ARG A 126 7.63 15.31 -16.64
CA ARG A 126 7.56 15.53 -15.18
C ARG A 126 6.17 15.26 -14.60
N ASP A 127 5.11 15.58 -15.35
CA ASP A 127 3.74 15.32 -14.93
C ASP A 127 3.45 13.82 -14.89
N ARG A 128 3.88 13.09 -15.92
CA ARG A 128 3.77 11.62 -15.96
C ARG A 128 4.60 10.96 -14.86
N LYS A 129 5.83 11.40 -14.65
CA LYS A 129 6.66 10.99 -13.50
C LYS A 129 5.89 11.18 -12.20
N THR A 130 5.26 12.34 -12.02
CA THR A 130 4.45 12.63 -10.83
C THR A 130 3.29 11.65 -10.74
N GLN A 131 2.50 11.48 -11.81
CA GLN A 131 1.39 10.52 -11.87
C GLN A 131 1.82 9.09 -11.52
N LEU A 132 2.97 8.62 -12.03
CA LEU A 132 3.52 7.29 -11.69
C LEU A 132 3.86 7.18 -10.20
N VAL A 133 4.47 8.22 -9.60
CA VAL A 133 4.72 8.25 -8.15
C VAL A 133 3.41 8.14 -7.37
N GLN A 134 2.35 8.80 -7.84
CA GLN A 134 1.03 8.71 -7.21
C GLN A 134 0.40 7.33 -7.39
N LEU A 135 0.35 6.84 -8.63
CA LEU A 135 -0.27 5.58 -9.04
C LEU A 135 0.34 4.39 -8.29
N PHE A 136 1.67 4.37 -8.20
CA PHE A 136 2.42 3.30 -7.54
C PHE A 136 2.74 3.58 -6.07
N LYS A 137 2.17 4.65 -5.50
CA LYS A 137 2.25 5.02 -4.08
C LYS A 137 3.69 5.04 -3.58
N VAL A 138 4.58 5.67 -4.34
CA VAL A 138 6.01 5.73 -4.03
C VAL A 138 6.22 6.79 -2.94
N LYS A 139 6.54 6.33 -1.72
CA LYS A 139 6.76 7.20 -0.53
C LYS A 139 8.22 7.63 -0.36
N GLY A 140 9.16 6.95 -1.00
CA GLY A 140 10.59 7.20 -0.89
C GLY A 140 11.38 6.47 -1.97
N ILE A 141 12.64 6.86 -2.14
CA ILE A 141 13.56 6.26 -3.12
C ILE A 141 14.81 5.68 -2.41
N PRO A 142 15.39 4.57 -2.91
CA PRO A 142 15.00 3.86 -4.12
C PRO A 142 13.72 3.02 -3.91
N SER A 143 12.81 3.06 -4.87
CA SER A 143 11.63 2.19 -4.95
C SER A 143 11.61 1.47 -6.29
N LEU A 144 11.20 0.21 -6.31
CA LEU A 144 11.08 -0.59 -7.53
C LEU A 144 9.74 -1.33 -7.52
N ARG A 145 8.93 -1.14 -8.57
CA ARG A 145 7.68 -1.89 -8.78
C ARG A 145 7.88 -2.85 -9.93
N LEU A 146 7.61 -4.12 -9.71
CA LEU A 146 7.64 -5.13 -10.78
C LEU A 146 6.22 -5.30 -11.31
N LEU A 147 6.01 -5.01 -12.58
CA LEU A 147 4.72 -5.13 -13.27
C LEU A 147 4.74 -6.33 -14.22
N ARG A 148 3.57 -6.94 -14.41
CA ARG A 148 3.37 -7.91 -15.47
C ARG A 148 3.07 -7.18 -16.77
N SER A 149 3.81 -7.51 -17.83
CA SER A 149 3.70 -6.87 -19.14
C SER A 149 2.32 -7.01 -19.79
N ASP A 150 1.63 -8.11 -19.50
CA ASP A 150 0.25 -8.40 -19.92
C ASP A 150 -0.80 -7.44 -19.30
N GLY A 151 -0.35 -6.52 -18.45
CA GLY A 151 -1.21 -5.56 -17.78
C GLY A 151 -2.00 -6.15 -16.63
N SER A 152 -1.81 -7.43 -16.28
CA SER A 152 -2.61 -8.10 -15.25
C SER A 152 -2.29 -7.67 -13.81
N GLY A 153 -1.40 -6.67 -13.63
CA GLY A 153 -1.17 -6.05 -12.34
C GLY A 153 0.30 -5.88 -11.96
N ILE A 154 0.50 -5.61 -10.67
CA ILE A 154 1.81 -5.53 -10.01
C ILE A 154 2.19 -6.95 -9.57
N GLN A 155 3.33 -7.45 -10.05
CA GLN A 155 3.92 -8.72 -9.65
C GLN A 155 4.56 -8.64 -8.25
N ALA A 156 5.25 -7.53 -7.97
CA ALA A 156 5.85 -7.26 -6.66
C ALA A 156 5.84 -5.76 -6.33
N HIS A 157 5.25 -5.41 -5.19
CA HIS A 157 5.16 -4.03 -4.72
C HIS A 157 6.49 -3.48 -4.19
N ASP A 158 7.37 -4.30 -3.62
CA ASP A 158 8.68 -3.86 -3.15
C ASP A 158 9.82 -4.69 -3.75
N ALA A 159 9.91 -4.69 -5.09
CA ALA A 159 10.95 -5.42 -5.80
C ALA A 159 12.38 -4.94 -5.46
N ARG A 160 12.52 -3.73 -4.90
CA ARG A 160 13.82 -3.18 -4.50
C ARG A 160 14.41 -3.99 -3.36
N SER A 161 13.62 -4.26 -2.32
CA SER A 161 14.06 -5.05 -1.18
C SER A 161 14.29 -6.52 -1.55
N LEU A 162 13.53 -7.03 -2.54
CA LEU A 162 13.70 -8.39 -3.08
C LEU A 162 15.05 -8.56 -3.76
N ILE A 163 15.33 -7.71 -4.76
CA ILE A 163 16.56 -7.79 -5.54
C ILE A 163 17.78 -7.50 -4.68
N GLU A 164 17.67 -6.65 -3.66
CA GLU A 164 18.75 -6.43 -2.72
C GLU A 164 19.19 -7.71 -1.99
N LYS A 165 18.27 -8.65 -1.76
CA LYS A 165 18.52 -9.95 -1.12
C LYS A 165 18.75 -11.09 -2.12
N ASP A 166 18.21 -10.96 -3.33
CA ASP A 166 18.32 -11.96 -4.40
C ASP A 166 18.94 -11.32 -5.66
N VAL A 167 20.16 -10.78 -5.50
CA VAL A 167 20.88 -10.10 -6.59
C VAL A 167 21.09 -11.02 -7.80
N GLN A 168 21.22 -12.33 -7.56
CA GLN A 168 21.35 -13.34 -8.61
C GLN A 168 20.01 -13.71 -9.30
N GLY A 169 18.88 -13.22 -8.78
CA GLY A 169 17.55 -13.47 -9.33
C GLY A 169 17.11 -14.93 -9.28
N ASN A 170 17.54 -15.68 -8.26
CA ASN A 170 17.21 -17.11 -8.11
C ASN A 170 15.70 -17.33 -7.87
N HIS A 171 15.00 -16.33 -7.35
CA HIS A 171 13.57 -16.39 -7.04
C HIS A 171 12.73 -15.49 -7.94
N PHE A 172 13.35 -14.80 -8.90
CA PHE A 172 12.64 -14.04 -9.93
C PHE A 172 11.72 -15.00 -10.73
N PRO A 173 10.45 -14.65 -11.02
CA PRO A 173 9.83 -13.32 -10.96
C PRO A 173 9.10 -12.98 -9.66
N TYR A 174 9.51 -13.58 -8.53
CA TYR A 174 8.94 -13.29 -7.21
C TYR A 174 7.45 -13.58 -7.15
N ASN A 175 7.05 -14.73 -7.71
CA ASN A 175 5.66 -15.18 -7.64
C ASN A 175 5.23 -15.30 -6.16
N PRO A 176 4.22 -14.53 -5.71
CA PRO A 176 3.67 -14.74 -4.38
C PRO A 176 3.19 -16.19 -4.29
N LYS A 177 3.66 -16.89 -3.25
CA LYS A 177 3.09 -18.18 -2.90
C LYS A 177 1.79 -17.93 -2.16
N THR A 178 0.84 -18.83 -2.31
CA THR A 178 -0.27 -18.91 -1.36
C THR A 178 0.28 -19.12 0.04
N ILE A 179 -0.47 -18.74 1.07
CA ILE A 179 -0.04 -19.00 2.44
C ILE A 179 0.23 -20.49 2.67
N ARG A 180 -0.55 -21.39 2.06
CA ARG A 180 -0.29 -22.84 2.07
C ARG A 180 1.13 -23.16 1.63
N SER A 181 1.50 -22.72 0.42
CA SER A 181 2.81 -23.07 -0.13
C SER A 181 3.95 -22.38 0.64
N ALA A 182 3.74 -21.15 1.11
CA ALA A 182 4.71 -20.45 1.95
C ALA A 182 4.98 -21.19 3.28
N LEU A 183 3.93 -21.68 3.95
CA LEU A 183 4.07 -22.43 5.22
C LEU A 183 4.52 -23.88 5.02
N ALA A 184 4.12 -24.52 3.92
CA ALA A 184 4.55 -25.88 3.59
C ALA A 184 6.07 -25.94 3.36
N ASP A 185 6.65 -24.92 2.73
CA ASP A 185 8.09 -24.86 2.46
C ASP A 185 8.91 -24.35 3.66
N ALA A 186 8.26 -23.65 4.61
CA ALA A 186 8.95 -23.11 5.78
C ALA A 186 9.50 -24.22 6.68
N SER A 187 10.79 -24.19 7.02
CA SER A 187 11.29 -24.94 8.17
C SER A 187 10.86 -24.23 9.44
N LEU A 188 10.33 -24.98 10.41
CA LEU A 188 9.84 -24.44 11.69
C LEU A 188 10.54 -25.12 12.88
N TYR A 189 10.84 -24.36 13.93
CA TYR A 189 11.33 -24.89 15.21
C TYR A 189 10.74 -24.13 16.43
N GLY A 190 10.68 -24.80 17.58
CA GLY A 190 10.07 -24.24 18.80
C GLY A 190 9.53 -25.30 19.76
N THR A 191 8.65 -24.90 20.70
CA THR A 191 8.00 -25.76 21.70
C THR A 191 7.18 -26.91 21.09
N SER A 192 6.93 -26.87 19.79
CA SER A 192 6.77 -28.06 19.00
C SER A 192 7.36 -27.89 17.60
N THR A 193 7.78 -29.01 17.03
CA THR A 193 8.45 -29.10 15.73
C THR A 193 7.50 -29.59 14.63
N ASN A 194 6.19 -29.68 14.90
CA ASN A 194 5.23 -30.26 13.96
C ASN A 194 4.34 -29.20 13.32
N LYS A 195 4.46 -29.03 11.99
CA LYS A 195 3.59 -28.14 11.17
C LYS A 195 2.10 -28.40 11.37
N ASN A 196 1.73 -29.63 11.75
CA ASN A 196 0.35 -30.01 12.06
C ASN A 196 -0.24 -29.22 13.24
N GLU A 197 0.59 -28.60 14.08
CA GLU A 197 0.12 -27.78 15.19
C GLU A 197 -0.38 -26.40 14.78
N LEU A 198 -0.15 -25.97 13.54
CA LEU A 198 -0.79 -24.77 13.01
C LEU A 198 -2.18 -25.09 12.42
N THR A 199 -2.43 -26.35 12.06
CA THR A 199 -3.68 -26.79 11.42
C THR A 199 -4.88 -26.55 12.33
N GLY A 200 -5.93 -25.93 11.79
CA GLY A 200 -7.17 -25.66 12.54
C GLY A 200 -7.06 -24.54 13.59
N LYS A 201 -5.90 -23.89 13.74
CA LYS A 201 -5.71 -22.78 14.66
C LYS A 201 -5.86 -21.43 13.98
N THR A 202 -6.34 -20.43 14.72
CA THR A 202 -6.11 -19.01 14.45
C THR A 202 -4.61 -18.74 14.60
N ILE A 203 -4.01 -18.08 13.60
CA ILE A 203 -2.57 -17.81 13.59
C ILE A 203 -2.33 -16.31 13.57
N ALA A 204 -1.53 -15.82 14.51
CA ALA A 204 -0.91 -14.51 14.43
C ALA A 204 0.48 -14.63 13.79
N ILE A 205 0.65 -14.20 12.53
CA ILE A 205 1.96 -14.08 11.90
C ILE A 205 2.60 -12.79 12.40
N TYR A 206 3.66 -12.94 13.18
CA TYR A 206 4.40 -11.83 13.75
C TYR A 206 5.69 -11.59 12.95
N PHE A 207 5.69 -10.54 12.14
CA PHE A 207 6.91 -10.03 11.49
C PHE A 207 7.70 -9.22 12.49
N GLU A 208 8.75 -9.82 13.03
CA GLU A 208 9.63 -9.21 14.02
C GLU A 208 10.71 -8.42 13.29
N SER A 209 10.88 -7.15 13.68
CA SER A 209 12.00 -6.32 13.25
C SER A 209 12.86 -5.99 14.47
N PRO A 210 14.17 -6.20 14.40
CA PRO A 210 15.11 -5.99 15.51
C PRO A 210 15.41 -4.50 15.72
N ASN A 211 14.38 -3.68 15.97
CA ASN A 211 14.49 -2.24 16.17
C ASN A 211 13.83 -1.80 17.50
N PRO A 212 14.27 -0.68 18.12
CA PRO A 212 13.72 -0.21 19.40
C PRO A 212 12.23 0.19 19.36
N GLU A 213 11.71 0.56 18.18
CA GLU A 213 10.30 0.96 18.00
C GLU A 213 9.33 -0.24 18.14
N SER A 214 9.86 -1.46 18.07
CA SER A 214 9.08 -2.71 18.11
C SER A 214 8.69 -3.19 19.51
N THR A 215 9.34 -2.69 20.58
CA THR A 215 9.20 -3.23 21.94
C THR A 215 7.77 -3.16 22.47
N ALA A 216 7.04 -2.07 22.21
CA ALA A 216 5.65 -1.93 22.68
C ALA A 216 4.72 -2.99 22.05
N VAL A 217 4.90 -3.27 20.76
CA VAL A 217 4.13 -4.30 20.05
C VAL A 217 4.51 -5.69 20.56
N GLN A 218 5.79 -5.94 20.81
CA GLN A 218 6.29 -7.20 21.37
C GLN A 218 5.68 -7.52 22.73
N THR A 219 5.74 -6.56 23.66
CA THR A 219 5.16 -6.72 25.01
C THR A 219 3.66 -6.97 24.93
N ALA A 220 2.94 -6.16 24.15
CA ALA A 220 1.50 -6.30 24.00
C ALA A 220 1.11 -7.65 23.38
N LEU A 221 1.85 -8.13 22.37
CA LEU A 221 1.60 -9.44 21.77
C LEU A 221 1.87 -10.58 22.76
N LEU A 222 2.94 -10.49 23.56
CA LEU A 222 3.26 -11.52 24.55
C LEU A 222 2.20 -11.61 25.64
N GLU A 223 1.72 -10.47 26.14
CA GLU A 223 0.61 -10.42 27.09
C GLU A 223 -0.67 -11.00 26.49
N ALA A 224 -1.03 -10.59 25.28
CA ALA A 224 -2.19 -11.10 24.56
C ALA A 224 -2.12 -12.60 24.28
N TYR A 225 -0.93 -13.11 23.94
CA TYR A 225 -0.67 -14.53 23.76
C TYR A 225 -0.87 -15.31 25.07
N ASN A 226 -0.29 -14.84 26.17
CA ASN A 226 -0.44 -15.49 27.48
C ASN A 226 -1.90 -15.45 27.97
N ASP A 227 -2.61 -14.33 27.77
CA ASP A 227 -4.03 -14.20 28.10
C ASP A 227 -4.87 -15.22 27.32
N ALA A 228 -4.67 -15.32 25.99
CA ALA A 228 -5.35 -16.31 25.16
C ALA A 228 -5.05 -17.76 25.62
N LYS A 229 -3.78 -18.10 25.83
CA LYS A 229 -3.39 -19.44 26.33
C LYS A 229 -4.00 -19.75 27.70
N SER A 230 -4.20 -18.75 28.57
CA SER A 230 -4.78 -18.92 29.91
C SER A 230 -6.31 -18.95 29.95
N THR A 231 -6.99 -18.43 28.93
CA THR A 231 -8.45 -18.25 28.88
C THR A 231 -9.19 -19.33 28.06
N GLY A 232 -8.51 -20.45 27.78
CA GLY A 232 -9.09 -21.60 27.07
C GLY A 232 -8.78 -21.65 25.58
N HIS A 233 -7.93 -20.74 25.08
CA HIS A 233 -7.49 -20.71 23.67
C HIS A 233 -6.10 -21.34 23.45
N ALA A 234 -5.72 -22.27 24.33
CA ALA A 234 -4.39 -22.90 24.26
C ALA A 234 -4.22 -23.74 22.98
N ASP A 235 -5.29 -24.41 22.56
CA ASP A 235 -5.31 -25.39 21.47
C ASP A 235 -5.78 -24.80 20.12
N ASP A 236 -6.40 -23.62 20.10
CA ASP A 236 -6.97 -23.00 18.89
C ASP A 236 -6.24 -21.72 18.45
N PHE A 237 -5.24 -21.24 19.20
CA PHE A 237 -4.44 -20.06 18.84
C PHE A 237 -2.94 -20.33 18.88
N GLU A 238 -2.20 -19.79 17.91
CA GLU A 238 -0.73 -19.80 17.92
C GLU A 238 -0.13 -18.55 17.26
N VAL A 239 1.09 -18.18 17.65
CA VAL A 239 1.88 -17.13 16.99
C VAL A 239 2.97 -17.79 16.14
N LEU A 240 3.08 -17.36 14.89
CA LEU A 240 4.18 -17.71 14.00
C LEU A 240 5.13 -16.52 13.88
N LEU A 241 6.30 -16.61 14.50
CA LEU A 241 7.33 -15.58 14.42
C LEU A 241 8.11 -15.69 13.11
N VAL A 242 8.16 -14.60 12.37
CA VAL A 242 8.95 -14.40 11.15
C VAL A 242 9.92 -13.24 11.42
N SER A 243 11.22 -13.52 11.53
CA SER A 243 12.20 -12.47 11.84
C SER A 243 12.79 -11.83 10.60
N TRP A 244 13.05 -10.52 10.69
CA TRP A 244 13.81 -9.75 9.69
C TRP A 244 15.32 -9.73 9.94
N ALA A 245 15.81 -10.45 10.94
CA ALA A 245 17.24 -10.57 11.23
C ALA A 245 18.06 -10.89 9.97
N LYS A 246 19.23 -10.26 9.85
CA LYS A 246 20.11 -10.35 8.68
C LYS A 246 21.16 -11.44 8.80
N THR A 247 21.49 -11.83 10.03
CA THR A 247 22.43 -12.91 10.31
C THR A 247 21.81 -13.93 11.23
N LYS A 248 22.36 -15.14 11.22
CA LYS A 248 21.90 -16.22 12.09
C LYS A 248 22.12 -15.88 13.57
N GLU A 249 23.20 -15.17 13.89
CA GLU A 249 23.52 -14.75 15.26
C GLU A 249 22.52 -13.70 15.76
N GLU A 250 22.17 -12.71 14.93
CA GLU A 250 21.13 -11.72 15.25
C GLU A 250 19.79 -12.41 15.48
N TYR A 251 19.45 -13.34 14.57
CA TYR A 251 18.24 -14.13 14.66
C TYR A 251 18.17 -14.91 15.99
N GLU A 252 19.19 -15.72 16.30
CA GLU A 252 19.24 -16.54 17.52
C GLU A 252 19.16 -15.69 18.78
N ALA A 253 19.85 -14.55 18.84
CA ALA A 253 19.83 -13.65 19.99
C ALA A 253 18.43 -13.04 20.22
N HIS A 254 17.70 -12.71 19.16
CA HIS A 254 16.42 -12.01 19.24
C HIS A 254 15.26 -12.96 19.48
N VAL A 255 15.23 -14.10 18.79
CA VAL A 255 14.09 -15.01 18.85
C VAL A 255 14.06 -15.88 20.10
N ALA A 256 15.20 -16.03 20.79
CA ALA A 256 15.32 -16.85 22.00
C ALA A 256 14.39 -16.42 23.14
N ALA A 257 14.02 -15.14 23.18
CA ALA A 257 13.14 -14.60 24.22
C ALA A 257 11.65 -14.91 24.02
N PHE A 258 11.25 -15.41 22.84
CA PHE A 258 9.84 -15.57 22.51
C PHE A 258 9.34 -17.03 22.63
N PRO A 259 8.16 -17.26 23.21
CA PRO A 259 7.59 -18.60 23.40
C PRO A 259 6.92 -19.19 22.14
N TYR A 260 6.94 -18.46 21.03
CA TYR A 260 6.19 -18.77 19.81
C TYR A 260 6.82 -19.89 18.97
N VAL A 261 6.04 -20.42 18.02
CA VAL A 261 6.56 -21.17 16.87
C VAL A 261 7.35 -20.20 15.99
N LYS A 262 8.55 -20.59 15.55
CA LYS A 262 9.46 -19.74 14.79
C LYS A 262 9.69 -20.32 13.41
N VAL A 263 9.73 -19.46 12.40
CA VAL A 263 10.30 -19.80 11.10
C VAL A 263 11.81 -19.83 11.24
N ASP A 264 12.46 -20.94 10.86
CA ASP A 264 13.91 -21.08 10.84
C ASP A 264 14.58 -19.91 10.11
N PHE A 265 15.77 -19.52 10.56
CA PHE A 265 16.57 -18.58 9.82
C PHE A 265 16.92 -19.14 8.43
N ASP A 266 16.45 -18.44 7.41
CA ASP A 266 16.78 -18.70 6.02
C ASP A 266 17.56 -17.51 5.47
N GLU A 267 18.83 -17.74 5.13
CA GLU A 267 19.72 -16.75 4.50
C GLU A 267 19.15 -16.15 3.21
N LYS A 268 18.28 -16.90 2.52
CA LYS A 268 17.61 -16.46 1.29
C LYS A 268 16.28 -15.74 1.54
N PHE A 269 15.87 -15.60 2.80
CA PHE A 269 14.63 -14.97 3.23
C PHE A 269 13.35 -15.52 2.57
N THR A 270 13.34 -16.77 2.10
CA THR A 270 12.29 -17.34 1.25
C THR A 270 10.92 -17.26 1.90
N THR A 271 10.78 -17.74 3.14
CA THR A 271 9.50 -17.74 3.86
C THR A 271 9.05 -16.33 4.20
N ALA A 272 9.95 -15.53 4.78
CA ALA A 272 9.66 -14.14 5.15
C ALA A 272 9.26 -13.31 3.92
N PHE A 273 9.91 -13.55 2.79
CA PHE A 273 9.60 -12.97 1.49
C PHE A 273 8.18 -13.28 1.05
N HIS A 274 7.82 -14.56 0.97
CA HIS A 274 6.50 -14.95 0.46
C HIS A 274 5.37 -14.48 1.36
N LEU A 275 5.53 -14.61 2.68
CA LEU A 275 4.53 -14.15 3.64
C LEU A 275 4.40 -12.62 3.62
N SER A 276 5.50 -11.86 3.57
CA SER A 276 5.40 -10.39 3.54
C SER A 276 4.80 -9.88 2.24
N ASN A 277 5.12 -10.52 1.10
CA ASN A 277 4.55 -10.13 -0.20
C ASN A 277 3.05 -10.44 -0.26
N LEU A 278 2.60 -11.59 0.29
CA LEU A 278 1.19 -11.98 0.31
C LEU A 278 0.30 -10.95 1.02
N TYR A 279 0.82 -10.33 2.08
CA TYR A 279 0.08 -9.37 2.90
C TYR A 279 0.54 -7.92 2.74
N ASN A 280 1.42 -7.65 1.78
CA ASN A 280 2.00 -6.33 1.53
C ASN A 280 2.63 -5.69 2.79
N VAL A 281 3.35 -6.49 3.57
CA VAL A 281 4.13 -6.04 4.73
C VAL A 281 5.47 -5.50 4.24
N HIS A 282 5.83 -4.31 4.72
CA HIS A 282 7.12 -3.71 4.40
C HIS A 282 8.28 -4.49 5.06
N TYR A 283 9.41 -4.59 4.37
CA TYR A 283 10.59 -5.25 4.94
C TYR A 283 11.13 -4.45 6.12
N ASN A 284 11.61 -5.17 7.15
CA ASN A 284 12.22 -4.57 8.34
C ASN A 284 11.25 -3.64 9.10
N THR A 285 9.95 -3.96 9.06
CA THR A 285 8.93 -3.33 9.91
C THR A 285 8.30 -4.37 10.81
N THR A 286 7.97 -3.97 12.03
CA THR A 286 7.20 -4.78 12.98
C THR A 286 5.75 -4.80 12.56
N HIS A 287 5.18 -5.99 12.34
CA HIS A 287 3.83 -6.12 11.81
C HIS A 287 3.19 -7.41 12.33
N ILE A 288 1.89 -7.39 12.64
CA ILE A 288 1.16 -8.58 13.09
C ILE A 288 -0.06 -8.77 12.21
N ILE A 289 -0.18 -9.97 11.66
CA ILE A 289 -1.31 -10.39 10.85
C ILE A 289 -2.03 -11.51 11.56
N VAL A 290 -3.34 -11.49 11.61
CA VAL A 290 -4.14 -12.53 12.24
C VAL A 290 -5.03 -13.18 11.20
N LEU A 291 -4.97 -14.50 11.17
CA LEU A 291 -5.69 -15.35 10.25
C LEU A 291 -6.54 -16.34 11.02
N ASN A 292 -7.74 -16.64 10.54
CA ASN A 292 -8.59 -17.66 11.14
C ASN A 292 -8.06 -19.08 10.81
N PRO A 293 -8.68 -20.15 11.38
CA PRO A 293 -8.37 -21.53 11.01
C PRO A 293 -8.42 -21.81 9.51
N GLU A 294 -9.30 -21.11 8.79
CA GLU A 294 -9.49 -21.19 7.34
C GLU A 294 -8.46 -20.37 6.53
N ARG A 295 -7.54 -19.67 7.20
CA ARG A 295 -6.50 -18.78 6.62
C ARG A 295 -7.02 -17.51 5.96
N GLU A 296 -8.25 -17.13 6.25
CA GLU A 296 -8.79 -15.83 5.90
C GLU A 296 -8.24 -14.74 6.85
N LEU A 297 -8.06 -13.55 6.30
CA LEU A 297 -7.52 -12.40 7.00
C LEU A 297 -8.52 -11.84 8.02
N ILE A 298 -8.29 -12.07 9.31
CA ILE A 298 -9.02 -11.44 10.41
C ILE A 298 -8.53 -10.01 10.60
N ASN A 299 -7.21 -9.83 10.69
CA ASN A 299 -6.61 -8.54 10.97
C ASN A 299 -5.27 -8.37 10.25
N ASN A 300 -5.15 -7.31 9.45
CA ASN A 300 -3.95 -6.97 8.69
C ASN A 300 -3.01 -6.02 9.45
N ASP A 301 -3.36 -5.56 10.64
CA ASP A 301 -2.48 -4.76 11.50
C ASP A 301 -2.86 -4.95 12.97
N ALA A 302 -2.75 -6.20 13.44
CA ALA A 302 -3.11 -6.55 14.81
C ALA A 302 -2.18 -5.91 15.84
N GLY A 303 -1.00 -5.42 15.45
CA GLY A 303 -0.11 -4.66 16.32
C GLY A 303 -0.81 -3.46 16.95
N THR A 304 -1.62 -2.75 16.17
CA THR A 304 -2.42 -1.63 16.69
C THR A 304 -3.54 -2.10 17.62
N ALA A 305 -4.22 -3.20 17.28
CA ALA A 305 -5.30 -3.75 18.10
C ALA A 305 -4.82 -4.30 19.46
N VAL A 306 -3.69 -4.99 19.51
CA VAL A 306 -3.14 -5.56 20.76
C VAL A 306 -2.50 -4.50 21.65
N LYS A 307 -1.98 -3.41 21.08
CA LYS A 307 -1.48 -2.26 21.85
C LYS A 307 -2.59 -1.43 22.51
N LYS A 308 -3.81 -1.44 21.97
CA LYS A 308 -4.86 -0.49 22.39
C LYS A 308 -5.33 -0.73 23.82
N VAL A 309 -4.90 0.14 24.73
CA VAL A 309 -5.49 0.26 26.07
C VAL A 309 -6.62 1.28 25.99
N PHE A 310 -7.86 0.90 26.29
CA PHE A 310 -8.92 1.88 26.54
C PHE A 310 -8.53 2.75 27.74
N GLN A 311 -8.26 4.05 27.53
CA GLN A 311 -8.24 5.02 28.62
C GLN A 311 -9.68 5.27 29.07
N VAL A 312 -10.18 4.49 30.03
CA VAL A 312 -11.37 4.88 30.78
C VAL A 312 -10.92 5.83 31.89
N PHE A 313 -11.07 7.14 31.67
CA PHE A 313 -10.99 8.11 32.76
C PHE A 313 -12.24 7.97 33.63
N LEU A 314 -12.13 7.25 34.75
CA LEU A 314 -13.06 7.45 35.86
C LEU A 314 -12.47 8.54 36.76
N PHE A 315 -13.29 9.55 37.05
CA PHE A 315 -13.01 10.62 38.01
C PHE A 315 -12.77 10.04 39.41
N SER A 316 -11.55 9.60 39.71
CA SER A 316 -11.05 9.49 41.09
C SER A 316 -9.54 9.28 41.08
N SER A 317 -8.87 10.08 41.90
CA SER A 317 -7.42 10.06 42.14
C SER A 317 -6.90 8.67 42.51
N ASN A 318 -5.83 8.26 41.80
CA ASN A 318 -4.87 7.21 42.15
C ASN A 318 -5.20 5.73 41.82
N LEU A 319 -5.53 5.44 40.56
CA LEU A 319 -5.25 4.10 40.01
C LEU A 319 -5.14 4.12 38.47
N LYS A 320 -3.93 3.98 37.93
CA LYS A 320 -3.67 3.72 36.51
C LYS A 320 -3.53 2.20 36.33
N TYR A 321 -4.60 1.53 35.92
CA TYR A 321 -4.50 0.18 35.34
C TYR A 321 -4.55 0.32 33.82
N TYR A 322 -3.46 -0.09 33.15
CA TYR A 322 -3.33 -0.15 31.69
C TYR A 322 -3.43 -1.59 31.22
N LEU A 323 -4.63 -2.14 31.04
CA LEU A 323 -4.88 -3.44 30.39
C LEU A 323 -6.32 -3.34 29.85
N GLN A 324 -6.63 -3.49 28.58
CA GLN A 324 -6.26 -4.59 27.69
C GLN A 324 -6.36 -4.12 26.24
N GLY A 325 -5.42 -4.61 25.41
CA GLY A 325 -5.59 -4.73 23.96
C GLY A 325 -6.86 -5.48 23.58
N SER A 326 -7.14 -5.57 22.27
CA SER A 326 -8.17 -6.50 21.79
C SER A 326 -7.95 -7.88 22.40
N LYS A 327 -9.01 -8.50 22.92
CA LYS A 327 -8.97 -9.92 23.26
C LYS A 327 -8.92 -10.76 21.99
N TYR A 328 -8.51 -12.01 22.14
CA TYR A 328 -8.64 -13.02 21.08
C TYR A 328 -10.07 -12.98 20.49
N PRO A 329 -10.24 -12.99 19.14
CA PRO A 329 -9.25 -13.28 18.10
C PRO A 329 -8.56 -12.05 17.48
N PHE A 330 -8.40 -10.94 18.21
CA PHE A 330 -7.67 -9.74 17.73
C PHE A 330 -8.24 -9.14 16.44
N ASN A 331 -9.55 -8.91 16.41
CA ASN A 331 -10.26 -8.40 15.24
C ASN A 331 -9.70 -7.07 14.72
N ALA A 332 -9.83 -6.86 13.41
CA ALA A 332 -9.50 -5.60 12.77
C ALA A 332 -10.27 -4.43 13.39
N LEU A 333 -9.58 -3.32 13.63
CA LEU A 333 -10.21 -2.09 14.08
C LEU A 333 -10.92 -1.43 12.89
N LYS A 334 -12.23 -1.18 13.01
CA LYS A 334 -13.04 -0.54 11.96
C LYS A 334 -12.80 0.97 11.83
N VAL A 335 -12.29 1.58 12.90
CA VAL A 335 -11.90 2.99 12.97
C VAL A 335 -10.58 3.06 13.71
N VAL A 336 -9.59 3.72 13.10
CA VAL A 336 -8.24 3.86 13.67
C VAL A 336 -7.81 5.32 13.61
N ASP A 337 -7.01 5.76 14.57
CA ASP A 337 -6.39 7.07 14.47
C ASP A 337 -5.20 7.03 13.50
N LEU A 338 -5.10 7.98 12.58
CA LEU A 338 -4.04 8.00 11.58
C LEU A 338 -2.61 8.08 12.16
N SER A 339 -2.46 8.59 13.38
CA SER A 339 -1.18 8.59 14.09
C SER A 339 -0.79 7.20 14.59
N GLU A 340 -1.75 6.29 14.76
CA GLU A 340 -1.53 4.93 15.24
C GLU A 340 -1.32 3.95 14.09
N SER A 341 -2.17 4.03 13.06
CA SER A 341 -2.07 3.19 11.87
C SER A 341 -2.70 3.84 10.65
N GLN A 342 -2.11 3.48 9.51
CA GLN A 342 -2.62 3.80 8.18
C GLN A 342 -3.57 2.73 7.64
N ILE A 343 -3.91 1.71 8.44
CA ILE A 343 -4.77 0.59 8.09
C ILE A 343 -6.04 0.65 8.97
N SER A 344 -7.20 0.63 8.31
CA SER A 344 -8.52 0.56 8.97
C SER A 344 -9.37 -0.48 8.24
N ASN A 345 -10.05 -1.33 9.01
CA ASN A 345 -10.83 -2.45 8.50
C ASN A 345 -10.06 -3.34 7.50
N ASN A 346 -8.77 -3.60 7.77
CA ASN A 346 -7.82 -4.34 6.91
C ASN A 346 -7.38 -3.65 5.61
N PHE A 347 -7.84 -2.43 5.33
CA PHE A 347 -7.42 -1.67 4.15
C PHE A 347 -6.60 -0.45 4.55
N SER A 348 -5.50 -0.23 3.81
CA SER A 348 -4.73 0.99 3.92
C SER A 348 -5.52 2.20 3.41
N LEU A 349 -5.28 3.39 3.96
CA LEU A 349 -5.88 4.66 3.47
C LEU A 349 -5.74 4.89 1.97
N TYR A 350 -4.77 4.25 1.31
CA TYR A 350 -4.54 4.39 -0.13
C TYR A 350 -5.31 3.36 -0.97
N GLN A 351 -5.91 2.33 -0.36
CA GLN A 351 -6.60 1.25 -1.07
C GLN A 351 -8.10 1.52 -1.24
N LYS A 352 -8.68 2.38 -0.39
CA LYS A 352 -10.11 2.71 -0.36
C LYS A 352 -10.32 4.21 -0.18
N ALA A 353 -11.49 4.71 -0.57
CA ALA A 353 -11.91 6.04 -0.16
C ALA A 353 -11.97 6.08 1.37
N SER A 354 -11.46 7.16 1.97
CA SER A 354 -11.24 7.25 3.41
C SER A 354 -11.98 8.47 3.95
N LEU A 355 -12.91 8.26 4.87
CA LEU A 355 -13.55 9.33 5.62
C LEU A 355 -12.76 9.58 6.91
N LEU A 356 -12.30 10.81 7.07
CA LEU A 356 -11.45 11.24 8.15
C LEU A 356 -12.19 12.27 9.00
N ALA A 357 -12.34 12.00 10.29
CA ALA A 357 -12.78 12.97 11.29
C ALA A 357 -11.55 13.55 12.01
N ILE A 358 -11.23 14.81 11.69
CA ILE A 358 -10.14 15.56 12.30
C ILE A 358 -10.68 16.27 13.54
N THR A 359 -10.02 16.10 14.68
CA THR A 359 -10.53 16.56 15.98
C THR A 359 -9.52 17.46 16.69
N LYS A 360 -10.04 18.44 17.44
CA LYS A 360 -9.23 19.38 18.24
C LYS A 360 -8.94 18.90 19.65
N THR A 361 -9.92 18.21 20.26
CA THR A 361 -9.91 17.87 21.68
C THR A 361 -10.05 16.36 21.88
N PRO A 362 -9.52 15.80 22.98
CA PRO A 362 -9.71 14.38 23.29
C PRO A 362 -11.19 13.96 23.39
N THR A 363 -12.05 14.86 23.88
CA THR A 363 -13.50 14.62 23.95
C THR A 363 -14.12 14.54 22.56
N ALA A 364 -13.73 15.45 21.64
CA ALA A 364 -14.15 15.39 20.25
C ALA A 364 -13.63 14.12 19.56
N ALA A 365 -12.39 13.68 19.84
CA ALA A 365 -11.83 12.43 19.32
C ALA A 365 -12.66 11.20 19.71
N SER A 366 -13.05 11.10 20.99
CA SER A 366 -13.90 10.00 21.48
C SER A 366 -15.28 10.02 20.84
N HIS A 367 -15.92 11.19 20.76
CA HIS A 367 -17.22 11.34 20.11
C HIS A 367 -17.16 10.97 18.61
N ALA A 368 -16.14 11.47 17.90
CA ALA A 368 -15.93 11.17 16.50
C ALA A 368 -15.73 9.67 16.28
N HIS A 369 -14.91 9.01 17.11
CA HIS A 369 -14.70 7.58 17.03
C HIS A 369 -16.00 6.78 17.16
N SER A 370 -16.88 7.13 18.11
CA SER A 370 -18.18 6.47 18.27
C SER A 370 -19.09 6.65 17.05
N VAL A 371 -19.19 7.87 16.52
CA VAL A 371 -20.00 8.15 15.31
C VAL A 371 -19.46 7.38 14.10
N LEU A 372 -18.15 7.43 13.88
CA LEU A 372 -17.51 6.72 12.77
C LEU A 372 -17.62 5.21 12.90
N THR A 373 -17.68 4.65 14.11
CA THR A 373 -17.85 3.21 14.33
C THR A 373 -19.22 2.75 13.85
N LEU A 374 -20.28 3.49 14.17
CA LEU A 374 -21.64 3.20 13.69
C LEU A 374 -21.74 3.31 12.16
N LEU A 375 -21.05 4.29 11.56
CA LEU A 375 -20.98 4.42 10.10
C LEU A 375 -20.17 3.26 9.48
N ALA A 376 -19.03 2.90 10.07
CA ALA A 376 -18.26 1.77 9.62
C ALA A 376 -19.07 0.47 9.68
N GLU A 377 -19.94 0.28 10.67
CA GLU A 377 -20.88 -0.85 10.72
C GLU A 377 -21.93 -0.80 9.62
N LYS A 378 -22.48 0.38 9.32
CA LYS A 378 -23.44 0.58 8.24
C LYS A 378 -22.83 0.32 6.85
N TYR A 379 -21.58 0.73 6.64
CA TYR A 379 -20.92 0.73 5.33
C TYR A 379 -19.90 -0.40 5.13
N SER A 380 -19.58 -1.15 6.18
CA SER A 380 -18.84 -2.41 6.04
C SER A 380 -19.83 -3.50 5.69
N PRO A 381 -19.64 -4.20 4.57
CA PRO A 381 -20.53 -5.28 4.22
C PRO A 381 -20.40 -6.41 5.25
N THR A 382 -21.54 -6.98 5.62
CA THR A 382 -21.56 -8.16 6.48
C THR A 382 -21.02 -9.33 5.67
N PRO A 383 -20.09 -10.15 6.22
CA PRO A 383 -19.71 -11.38 5.56
C PRO A 383 -20.99 -12.19 5.28
N ALA A 384 -21.23 -12.51 4.01
CA ALA A 384 -22.22 -13.54 3.71
C ALA A 384 -21.77 -14.81 4.45
N THR A 385 -22.69 -15.55 5.06
CA THR A 385 -22.36 -16.88 5.62
C THR A 385 -21.72 -17.70 4.50
N ALA A 386 -20.41 -17.94 4.62
CA ALA A 386 -19.55 -18.58 3.64
C ALA A 386 -18.94 -19.87 4.26
N PRO A 387 -18.52 -20.83 3.43
CA PRO A 387 -18.64 -22.26 3.68
C PRO A 387 -17.68 -22.82 4.75
N VAL A 388 -18.07 -23.96 5.31
CA VAL A 388 -17.26 -24.76 6.23
C VAL A 388 -16.15 -25.46 5.43
N CYS A 389 -14.90 -25.12 5.72
CA CYS A 389 -13.73 -25.80 5.18
C CYS A 389 -13.12 -26.69 6.27
N THR A 390 -12.77 -27.93 5.94
CA THR A 390 -12.28 -28.92 6.91
C THR A 390 -10.96 -29.51 6.45
N ASP A 391 -9.90 -28.68 6.37
CA ASP A 391 -8.49 -29.06 6.14
C ASP A 391 -8.10 -29.53 4.70
N GLU A 392 -6.84 -29.75 4.30
CA GLU A 392 -5.50 -29.54 4.87
C GLU A 392 -4.81 -28.41 4.07
N PHE A 393 -5.10 -27.15 4.46
CA PHE A 393 -4.62 -25.87 3.87
C PHE A 393 -5.39 -25.30 2.66
N CYS A 394 -6.73 -25.35 2.61
CA CYS A 394 -7.48 -24.80 1.46
C CYS A 394 -7.35 -23.27 1.24
N ASP A 395 -7.27 -22.90 -0.04
CA ASP A 395 -7.60 -21.63 -0.70
C ASP A 395 -7.96 -21.99 -2.17
N PRO A 396 -9.19 -21.78 -2.66
CA PRO A 396 -9.50 -22.01 -4.06
C PRO A 396 -10.09 -20.79 -4.77
N ASP A 397 -9.52 -19.59 -4.58
CA ASP A 397 -9.93 -18.31 -5.19
C ASP A 397 -11.01 -17.59 -4.34
N LEU A 398 -10.50 -17.02 -3.23
CA LEU A 398 -11.12 -16.04 -2.32
C LEU A 398 -12.56 -15.65 -2.74
N THR A 399 -13.57 -16.15 -2.04
CA THR A 399 -14.79 -15.35 -1.87
C THR A 399 -14.31 -14.09 -1.16
N LYS A 400 -13.95 -13.05 -1.92
CA LYS A 400 -13.54 -11.78 -1.34
C LYS A 400 -14.58 -11.46 -0.30
N THR A 401 -14.17 -11.42 0.97
CA THR A 401 -14.98 -10.82 2.00
C THR A 401 -15.38 -9.49 1.41
N PRO A 402 -16.69 -9.20 1.29
CA PRO A 402 -17.10 -8.02 0.56
C PRO A 402 -16.32 -6.84 1.15
N GLU A 403 -15.67 -6.08 0.27
CA GLU A 403 -14.76 -5.03 0.71
C GLU A 403 -15.58 -3.77 0.97
N PRO A 404 -15.28 -2.98 2.01
CA PRO A 404 -15.94 -1.69 2.20
C PRO A 404 -15.64 -0.77 1.01
N ASP A 405 -16.63 0.03 0.61
CA ASP A 405 -16.44 1.09 -0.38
C ASP A 405 -15.64 2.27 0.21
N ILE A 406 -15.86 2.52 1.51
CA ILE A 406 -15.22 3.58 2.30
C ILE A 406 -14.72 3.00 3.62
N ILE A 407 -13.53 3.43 4.04
CA ILE A 407 -12.96 3.15 5.36
C ILE A 407 -12.88 4.42 6.20
N PHE A 408 -12.77 4.25 7.51
CA PHE A 408 -12.97 5.33 8.46
C PHE A 408 -11.75 5.51 9.35
N PHE A 409 -11.37 6.77 9.57
CA PHE A 409 -10.26 7.15 10.43
C PHE A 409 -10.64 8.34 11.31
N THR A 410 -10.06 8.39 12.51
CA THR A 410 -9.91 9.64 13.25
C THR A 410 -8.53 10.21 12.99
N ALA A 411 -8.38 11.52 13.21
CA ALA A 411 -7.09 12.12 13.41
C ALA A 411 -7.20 13.21 14.47
N THR A 412 -6.17 13.31 15.30
CA THR A 412 -5.97 14.49 16.13
C THR A 412 -5.16 15.49 15.34
N ASN A 413 -5.57 16.76 15.32
CA ASN A 413 -4.71 17.82 14.79
C ASN A 413 -3.49 17.96 15.72
N ASP A 414 -2.34 17.49 15.29
CA ASP A 414 -1.08 17.48 16.05
C ASP A 414 -0.32 18.81 15.95
N GLY A 415 -0.85 19.78 15.20
CA GLY A 415 -0.20 21.07 14.95
C GLY A 415 0.99 20.98 13.99
N ASN A 416 1.21 19.83 13.33
CA ASN A 416 2.24 19.68 12.33
C ASN A 416 1.78 20.30 11.00
N GLU A 417 2.23 21.53 10.74
CA GLU A 417 1.84 22.32 9.56
C GLU A 417 2.23 21.67 8.22
N ASP A 418 3.23 20.78 8.21
CA ASP A 418 3.67 20.03 7.03
C ASP A 418 3.15 18.58 7.01
N GLY A 419 2.31 18.21 7.98
CA GLY A 419 1.76 16.87 8.13
C GLY A 419 0.67 16.53 7.10
N LEU A 420 0.34 15.24 7.00
CA LEU A 420 -0.74 14.76 6.14
C LEU A 420 -2.06 15.50 6.42
N ILE A 421 -2.38 15.72 7.69
CA ILE A 421 -3.61 16.40 8.12
C ILE A 421 -3.65 17.84 7.61
N ALA A 422 -2.57 18.60 7.81
CA ALA A 422 -2.46 19.97 7.31
C ALA A 422 -2.55 20.03 5.77
N TYR A 423 -1.88 19.12 5.08
CA TYR A 423 -1.99 18.98 3.62
C TYR A 423 -3.45 18.75 3.19
N LEU A 424 -4.15 17.81 3.82
CA LEU A 424 -5.55 17.49 3.49
C LEU A 424 -6.49 18.67 3.74
N ARG A 425 -6.32 19.38 4.87
CA ARG A 425 -7.12 20.57 5.21
C ARG A 425 -6.93 21.68 4.18
N LYS A 426 -5.70 21.93 3.75
CA LYS A 426 -5.38 22.88 2.68
C LYS A 426 -6.02 22.52 1.35
N GLN A 427 -6.08 21.23 0.99
CA GLN A 427 -6.70 20.79 -0.27
C GLN A 427 -8.21 21.07 -0.34
N VAL A 428 -8.89 21.20 0.80
CA VAL A 428 -10.33 21.50 0.85
C VAL A 428 -10.65 22.93 1.27
N GLY A 429 -9.63 23.81 1.30
CA GLY A 429 -9.78 25.20 1.72
C GLY A 429 -10.28 25.36 3.15
N LEU A 430 -9.90 24.44 4.05
CA LEU A 430 -10.09 24.65 5.48
C LEU A 430 -9.02 25.63 6.01
N PRO A 431 -9.39 26.51 6.96
CA PRO A 431 -8.45 27.44 7.58
C PRO A 431 -7.35 26.70 8.35
N ASP A 432 -6.18 27.33 8.50
CA ASP A 432 -5.04 26.74 9.21
C ASP A 432 -5.40 26.40 10.66
N GLU A 433 -6.14 27.27 11.33
CA GLU A 433 -6.77 26.99 12.61
C GLU A 433 -8.16 26.37 12.40
N ALA A 434 -8.40 25.21 13.01
CA ALA A 434 -9.71 24.58 12.91
C ALA A 434 -10.78 25.47 13.54
N GLU A 435 -11.98 25.53 12.97
CA GLU A 435 -13.10 26.30 13.51
C GLU A 435 -14.05 25.39 14.30
N ALA A 436 -14.36 24.22 13.76
CA ALA A 436 -15.21 23.21 14.41
C ALA A 436 -14.42 22.29 15.37
N GLU A 437 -15.11 21.66 16.32
CA GLU A 437 -14.54 20.60 17.18
C GLU A 437 -14.18 19.34 16.38
N VAL A 438 -14.97 19.04 15.34
CA VAL A 438 -14.78 17.94 14.40
C VAL A 438 -14.92 18.46 12.97
N GLU A 439 -13.87 18.32 12.17
CA GLU A 439 -13.87 18.58 10.74
C GLU A 439 -13.87 17.25 9.99
N VAL A 440 -14.83 17.04 9.07
CA VAL A 440 -14.92 15.79 8.30
C VAL A 440 -14.47 16.02 6.87
N ILE A 441 -13.56 15.16 6.43
CA ILE A 441 -13.04 15.14 5.08
C ILE A 441 -13.19 13.73 4.53
N LEU A 442 -13.73 13.60 3.32
CA LEU A 442 -13.66 12.35 2.57
C LEU A 442 -12.56 12.48 1.52
N TYR A 443 -11.61 11.57 1.55
CA TYR A 443 -10.48 11.53 0.63
C TYR A 443 -10.54 10.28 -0.25
N ASP A 444 -10.52 10.46 -1.56
CA ASP A 444 -10.45 9.38 -2.54
C ASP A 444 -9.07 9.33 -3.22
N TRP A 445 -8.16 8.51 -2.65
CA TRP A 445 -6.85 8.20 -3.26
C TRP A 445 -7.00 7.38 -4.55
N PHE A 446 -8.07 6.62 -4.68
CA PHE A 446 -8.27 5.66 -5.75
C PHE A 446 -8.63 6.35 -7.08
N ASN A 447 -9.45 7.40 -7.05
CA ASN A 447 -9.87 8.15 -8.24
C ASN A 447 -9.18 9.51 -8.43
N GLY A 448 -7.86 9.59 -8.19
CA GLY A 448 -7.07 10.76 -8.58
C GLY A 448 -6.95 11.85 -7.52
N ARG A 449 -6.87 11.46 -6.23
CA ARG A 449 -6.60 12.36 -5.09
C ARG A 449 -7.64 13.47 -4.95
N VAL A 450 -8.92 13.10 -4.94
CA VAL A 450 -10.01 14.05 -4.74
C VAL A 450 -10.35 14.14 -3.26
N VAL A 451 -10.52 15.36 -2.77
CA VAL A 451 -10.83 15.63 -1.37
C VAL A 451 -12.15 16.38 -1.29
N TYR A 452 -13.09 15.84 -0.53
CA TYR A 452 -14.42 16.41 -0.32
C TYR A 452 -14.54 16.91 1.12
N ARG A 453 -15.04 18.13 1.27
CA ARG A 453 -15.34 18.74 2.57
C ARG A 453 -16.78 18.45 2.95
N PHE A 454 -16.99 18.01 4.18
CA PHE A 454 -18.32 17.98 4.79
C PHE A 454 -18.64 19.34 5.40
N ASP A 455 -19.78 19.94 5.03
CA ASP A 455 -20.25 21.24 5.56
C ASP A 455 -21.49 21.12 6.48
N GLY A 456 -21.92 19.89 6.80
CA GLY A 456 -23.08 19.64 7.65
C GLY A 456 -22.76 19.59 9.14
N GLU A 457 -23.78 19.37 9.95
CA GLU A 457 -23.61 19.07 11.37
C GLU A 457 -23.03 17.66 11.56
N PHE A 458 -21.98 17.54 12.37
CA PHE A 458 -21.34 16.25 12.62
C PHE A 458 -22.26 15.34 13.42
N GLY A 459 -22.62 14.20 12.81
CA GLY A 459 -23.49 13.20 13.40
C GLY A 459 -23.73 12.04 12.44
N VAL A 460 -24.34 10.96 12.92
CA VAL A 460 -24.57 9.74 12.12
C VAL A 460 -25.35 10.07 10.85
N ASP A 461 -26.47 10.78 10.95
CA ASP A 461 -27.34 11.05 9.80
C ASP A 461 -26.67 11.97 8.77
N GLY A 462 -26.08 13.08 9.21
CA GLY A 462 -25.43 14.04 8.32
C GLY A 462 -24.24 13.44 7.57
N VAL A 463 -23.37 12.75 8.29
CA VAL A 463 -22.18 12.12 7.68
C VAL A 463 -22.58 10.91 6.83
N SER A 464 -23.63 10.18 7.20
CA SER A 464 -24.16 9.10 6.38
C SER A 464 -24.69 9.60 5.05
N GLN A 465 -25.49 10.68 5.04
CA GLN A 465 -25.97 11.27 3.79
C GLN A 465 -24.80 11.72 2.91
N PHE A 466 -23.77 12.33 3.50
CA PHE A 466 -22.56 12.73 2.79
C PHE A 466 -21.83 11.54 2.14
N VAL A 467 -21.74 10.41 2.84
CA VAL A 467 -21.21 9.15 2.29
C VAL A 467 -22.09 8.64 1.15
N ASP A 468 -23.41 8.65 1.29
CA ASP A 468 -24.33 8.16 0.25
C ASP A 468 -24.27 9.05 -1.01
N ASP A 469 -24.10 10.36 -0.84
CA ASP A 469 -23.89 11.32 -1.93
C ASP A 469 -22.56 11.07 -2.64
N PHE A 470 -21.49 10.72 -1.91
CA PHE A 470 -20.21 10.33 -2.51
C PHE A 470 -20.39 9.09 -3.38
N LYS A 471 -20.99 8.04 -2.83
CA LYS A 471 -21.20 6.75 -3.53
C LYS A 471 -22.05 6.91 -4.78
N SER A 472 -23.00 7.84 -4.76
CA SER A 472 -23.90 8.12 -5.88
C SER A 472 -23.30 9.07 -6.92
N GLY A 473 -22.10 9.64 -6.67
CA GLY A 473 -21.47 10.63 -7.53
C GLY A 473 -22.10 12.02 -7.47
N ASN A 474 -22.87 12.30 -6.42
CA ASN A 474 -23.58 13.57 -6.23
C ASN A 474 -22.73 14.64 -5.52
N LEU A 475 -21.59 14.26 -4.91
CA LEU A 475 -20.68 15.25 -4.34
C LEU A 475 -19.98 16.07 -5.43
N VAL A 476 -20.16 17.37 -5.37
CA VAL A 476 -19.43 18.31 -6.23
C VAL A 476 -18.02 18.48 -5.68
N LYS A 477 -17.01 18.27 -6.52
CA LYS A 477 -15.62 18.58 -6.20
C LYS A 477 -15.52 20.08 -5.89
N LYS A 478 -15.19 20.43 -4.64
CA LYS A 478 -14.75 21.80 -4.33
C LYS A 478 -13.35 21.96 -4.93
N VAL A 479 -13.23 22.85 -5.90
CA VAL A 479 -11.97 23.22 -6.56
C VAL A 479 -11.23 24.24 -5.72
#